data_AF-A0A7D5SZR2-F1
#
_entry.id   AF-A0A7D5SZR2-F1
#
_cell.length_a   1.000
_cell.length_b   1.000
_cell.length_c   1.000
_cell.angle_alpha   90.00
_cell.angle_beta   90.00
_cell.angle_gamma   90.00
#
_symmetry.space_group_name_H-M   'P 1'
#
loop_
_entity.id
_entity.type
_entity.pdbx_description
1 polymer ?
#
loop_
_entity_poly.entity_id
_entity_poly.type
_entity_poly.pdbx_seq_one_letter_code
_entity_poly.pdbx_strand_id
1 'polypeptide(L)'
;MSLRSWASATVDFLLATVGLYLAVVPAFTVLYALVAAATLFAQPPQTAAVVVAAGGSYPFVAGDWSYRRLAVFVVALYVASGAVGLAGLAVLRSMDVTLPSAVVARAGALAVAYPVAGAAAFRDRVRRRLGFRPLDADDRTRR
;
A
#
# COMPACT_ATOMS: atom_id res chain seq x y z
N MET A 1 34.16 -0.46 -7.34
CA MET A 1 32.84 0.21 -7.35
C MET A 1 32.93 1.46 -8.20
N SER A 2 31.98 1.72 -9.09
CA SER A 2 31.94 2.93 -9.92
C SER A 2 30.88 3.91 -9.39
N LEU A 3 31.01 5.19 -9.70
CA LEU A 3 29.98 6.22 -9.41
C LEU A 3 28.60 5.79 -9.93
N ARG A 4 28.57 5.08 -11.07
CA ARG A 4 27.34 4.54 -11.66
C ARG A 4 26.68 3.47 -10.79
N SER A 5 27.46 2.58 -10.16
CA SER A 5 26.94 1.55 -9.25
C SER A 5 26.43 2.11 -7.92
N TRP A 6 27.03 3.21 -7.43
CA TRP A 6 26.55 3.87 -6.22
C TRP A 6 25.23 4.61 -6.51
N ALA A 7 25.17 5.35 -7.61
CA ALA A 7 23.97 6.08 -8.01
C ALA A 7 22.77 5.15 -8.22
N SER A 8 22.95 3.97 -8.85
CA SER A 8 21.87 3.01 -9.03
C SER A 8 21.34 2.49 -7.69
N ALA A 9 22.23 2.09 -6.78
CA ALA A 9 21.84 1.58 -5.46
C ALA A 9 21.12 2.65 -4.61
N THR A 10 21.54 3.91 -4.71
CA THR A 10 20.85 5.02 -4.04
C THR A 10 19.44 5.24 -4.59
N VAL A 11 19.26 5.20 -5.92
CA VAL A 11 17.94 5.34 -6.54
C VAL A 11 17.03 4.19 -6.11
N ASP A 12 17.54 2.97 -6.13
CA ASP A 12 16.82 1.77 -5.71
C ASP A 12 16.37 1.84 -4.24
N PHE A 13 17.25 2.32 -3.36
CA PHE A 13 16.95 2.59 -1.96
C PHE A 13 15.86 3.65 -1.81
N LEU A 14 15.98 4.79 -2.51
CA LEU A 14 15.00 5.88 -2.43
C LEU A 14 13.63 5.45 -2.94
N LEU A 15 13.56 4.75 -4.07
CA LEU A 15 12.31 4.24 -4.63
C LEU A 15 11.64 3.24 -3.69
N ALA A 16 12.40 2.30 -3.12
CA ALA A 16 11.88 1.34 -2.16
C ALA A 16 11.37 2.04 -0.90
N THR A 17 12.16 2.96 -0.35
CA THR A 17 11.81 3.73 0.84
C THR A 17 10.55 4.56 0.62
N VAL A 18 10.43 5.26 -0.50
CA VAL A 18 9.23 6.05 -0.83
C VAL A 18 8.01 5.15 -0.99
N GLY A 19 8.13 4.04 -1.73
CA GLY A 19 7.02 3.11 -1.92
C GLY A 19 6.56 2.48 -0.60
N LEU A 20 7.50 2.08 0.28
CA LEU A 20 7.18 1.56 1.60
C LEU A 20 6.59 2.62 2.52
N TYR A 21 7.12 3.85 2.49
CA TYR A 21 6.57 4.97 3.25
C TYR A 21 5.10 5.20 2.90
N LEU A 22 4.79 5.29 1.60
CA LEU A 22 3.40 5.40 1.12
C LEU A 22 2.53 4.21 1.53
N ALA A 23 3.11 3.01 1.61
CA ALA A 23 2.41 1.82 2.08
C ALA A 23 2.13 1.82 3.59
N VAL A 24 3.02 2.37 4.44
CA VAL A 24 2.89 2.26 5.90
C VAL A 24 2.31 3.51 6.57
N VAL A 25 2.51 4.70 6.02
CA VAL A 25 2.03 5.98 6.59
C VAL A 25 0.54 5.98 6.93
N PRO A 26 -0.37 5.47 6.07
CA PRO A 26 -1.79 5.45 6.40
C PRO A 26 -2.08 4.64 7.67
N ALA A 27 -1.47 3.45 7.80
CA ALA A 27 -1.61 2.61 8.98
C ALA A 27 -1.02 3.27 10.23
N PHE A 28 0.18 3.83 10.14
CA PHE A 28 0.83 4.53 11.27
C PHE A 28 0.00 5.71 11.76
N THR A 29 -0.57 6.48 10.84
CA THR A 29 -1.44 7.64 11.17
C THR A 29 -2.68 7.19 11.95
N VAL A 30 -3.35 6.14 11.48
CA VAL A 30 -4.56 5.62 12.12
C VAL A 30 -4.24 4.93 13.44
N LEU A 31 -3.19 4.11 13.49
CA LEU A 31 -2.77 3.42 14.71
C LEU A 31 -2.42 4.42 15.82
N TYR A 32 -1.67 5.47 15.49
CA TYR A 32 -1.36 6.52 16.45
C TYR A 32 -2.62 7.22 16.96
N ALA A 33 -3.54 7.60 16.06
CA ALA A 33 -4.79 8.22 16.45
C ALA A 33 -5.64 7.33 17.38
N LEU A 34 -5.66 6.01 17.14
CA LEU A 34 -6.36 5.05 17.99
C LEU A 34 -5.69 4.89 19.37
N VAL A 35 -4.37 4.74 19.41
CA VAL A 35 -3.62 4.49 20.65
C VAL A 35 -3.56 5.74 21.54
N ALA A 36 -3.36 6.92 20.92
CA ALA A 36 -3.19 8.18 21.63
C ALA A 36 -4.51 8.96 21.82
N ALA A 37 -5.65 8.41 21.36
CA ALA A 37 -6.93 9.13 21.29
C ALA A 37 -6.81 10.51 20.60
N ALA A 38 -5.93 10.59 19.60
CA ALA A 38 -5.61 11.83 18.90
C ALA A 38 -6.46 12.01 17.64
N THR A 39 -6.46 13.22 17.09
CA THR A 39 -7.04 13.47 15.77
C THR A 39 -6.19 12.84 14.66
N LEU A 40 -6.82 12.56 13.52
CA LEU A 40 -6.07 12.26 12.31
C LEU A 40 -5.10 13.42 12.02
N PHE A 41 -3.85 13.08 11.69
CA PHE A 41 -2.77 14.03 11.39
C PHE A 41 -2.12 14.77 12.56
N ALA A 42 -2.40 14.40 13.82
CA ALA A 42 -1.54 14.83 14.93
C ALA A 42 -0.09 14.33 14.69
N GLN A 43 0.88 15.26 14.58
CA GLN A 43 2.32 14.96 14.52
C GLN A 43 2.70 14.22 15.82
N PRO A 44 3.26 12.99 15.79
CA PRO A 44 4.51 12.66 15.09
C PRO A 44 4.65 11.21 14.51
N PRO A 45 3.63 10.51 13.96
CA PRO A 45 3.83 9.15 13.46
C PRO A 45 4.64 9.06 12.15
N GLN A 46 4.96 10.20 11.52
CA GLN A 46 5.66 10.25 10.23
C GLN A 46 7.12 9.80 10.35
N THR A 47 7.82 10.15 11.42
CA THR A 47 9.22 9.73 11.63
C THR A 47 9.32 8.22 11.80
N ALA A 48 8.42 7.61 12.56
CA ALA A 48 8.38 6.15 12.71
C ALA A 48 8.10 5.45 11.38
N ALA A 49 7.18 5.99 10.57
CA ALA A 49 6.91 5.48 9.23
C ALA A 49 8.14 5.57 8.31
N VAL A 50 8.90 6.67 8.36
CA VAL A 50 10.17 6.81 7.60
C VAL A 50 11.20 5.77 8.05
N VAL A 51 11.40 5.59 9.36
CA VAL A 51 12.35 4.60 9.90
C VAL A 51 11.98 3.19 9.44
N VAL A 52 10.71 2.82 9.54
CA VAL A 52 10.22 1.51 9.09
C VAL A 52 10.38 1.33 7.58
N ALA A 53 10.07 2.37 6.79
CA ALA A 53 10.21 2.32 5.34
C ALA A 53 11.67 2.21 4.90
N ALA A 54 12.57 2.98 5.53
CA ALA A 54 14.01 2.93 5.25
C ALA A 54 14.60 1.57 5.66
N GLY A 55 14.29 1.08 6.86
CA GLY A 55 14.76 -0.24 7.33
C GLY A 55 14.20 -1.41 6.51
N GLY A 56 12.95 -1.30 6.05
CA GLY A 56 12.29 -2.30 5.21
C GLY A 56 12.70 -2.27 3.73
N SER A 57 13.49 -1.29 3.29
CA SER A 57 13.88 -1.15 1.88
C SER A 57 14.92 -2.18 1.42
N TYR A 58 15.67 -2.78 2.35
CA TYR A 58 16.79 -3.67 2.05
C TYR A 58 16.45 -4.82 1.08
N PRO A 59 15.33 -5.57 1.24
CA PRO A 59 14.98 -6.67 0.32
C PRO A 59 14.74 -6.21 -1.13
N PHE A 60 14.40 -4.95 -1.36
CA PHE A 60 14.24 -4.40 -2.71
C PHE A 60 15.60 -4.07 -3.34
N VAL A 61 16.50 -3.48 -2.55
CA VAL A 61 17.86 -3.15 -2.97
C VAL A 61 18.69 -4.43 -3.19
N ALA A 62 18.49 -5.46 -2.36
CA ALA A 62 19.11 -6.76 -2.51
C ALA A 62 18.56 -7.58 -3.69
N GLY A 63 17.45 -7.13 -4.31
CA GLY A 63 16.83 -7.79 -5.46
C GLY A 63 15.89 -8.96 -5.11
N ASP A 64 15.66 -9.24 -3.82
CA ASP A 64 14.75 -10.29 -3.38
C ASP A 64 13.29 -9.94 -3.70
N TRP A 65 12.94 -8.65 -3.66
CA TRP A 65 11.57 -8.13 -3.79
C TRP A 65 11.42 -7.21 -5.02
N SER A 66 10.20 -7.20 -5.59
CA SER A 66 9.92 -6.52 -6.86
C SER A 66 9.36 -5.11 -6.66
N TYR A 67 10.03 -4.10 -7.23
CA TYR A 67 9.53 -2.72 -7.33
C TYR A 67 8.18 -2.62 -8.03
N ARG A 68 7.96 -3.41 -9.09
CA ARG A 68 6.67 -3.46 -9.79
C ARG A 68 5.55 -3.87 -8.83
N ARG A 69 5.77 -4.87 -7.99
CA ARG A 69 4.76 -5.31 -7.01
C ARG A 69 4.51 -4.26 -5.94
N LEU A 70 5.57 -3.60 -5.44
CA LEU A 70 5.41 -2.49 -4.51
C LEU A 70 4.59 -1.34 -5.12
N ALA A 71 4.87 -0.96 -6.36
CA ALA A 71 4.13 0.07 -7.07
C ALA A 71 2.64 -0.32 -7.24
N VAL A 72 2.36 -1.55 -7.68
CA VAL A 72 0.97 -2.06 -7.79
C VAL A 72 0.28 -2.06 -6.44
N PHE A 73 0.96 -2.50 -5.39
CA PHE A 73 0.43 -2.49 -4.03
C PHE A 73 0.05 -1.07 -3.60
N VAL A 74 0.95 -0.10 -3.74
CA VAL A 74 0.71 1.30 -3.36
C VAL A 74 -0.47 1.87 -4.14
N VAL A 75 -0.46 1.76 -5.47
CA VAL A 75 -1.57 2.28 -6.30
C VAL A 75 -2.90 1.64 -5.89
N ALA A 76 -2.94 0.32 -5.74
CA ALA A 76 -4.15 -0.39 -5.33
C ALA A 76 -4.61 0.00 -3.93
N LEU A 77 -3.69 0.24 -2.98
CA LEU A 77 -4.02 0.68 -1.62
C LEU A 77 -4.74 2.03 -1.63
N TYR A 78 -4.23 3.02 -2.37
CA TYR A 78 -4.85 4.35 -2.43
C TYR A 78 -6.17 4.32 -3.20
N VAL A 79 -6.26 3.60 -4.31
CA VAL A 79 -7.50 3.43 -5.08
C VAL A 79 -8.57 2.72 -4.24
N ALA A 80 -8.23 1.60 -3.59
CA ALA A 80 -9.17 0.86 -2.74
C ALA A 80 -9.59 1.69 -1.53
N SER A 81 -8.66 2.41 -0.90
CA SER A 81 -8.99 3.31 0.22
C SER A 81 -9.98 4.40 -0.19
N GLY A 82 -9.80 4.99 -1.38
CA GLY A 82 -10.72 5.99 -1.93
C GLY A 82 -12.09 5.38 -2.27
N ALA A 83 -12.10 4.23 -2.94
CA ALA A 83 -13.33 3.53 -3.32
C ALA A 83 -14.16 3.11 -2.10
N VAL A 84 -13.52 2.52 -1.09
CA VAL A 84 -14.19 2.12 0.16
C VAL A 84 -14.68 3.35 0.93
N GLY A 85 -13.90 4.43 0.95
CA GLY A 85 -14.33 5.69 1.57
C GLY A 85 -15.60 6.26 0.91
N LEU A 86 -15.62 6.33 -0.42
CA LEU A 86 -16.79 6.83 -1.17
C LEU A 86 -17.99 5.90 -1.02
N ALA A 87 -17.80 4.59 -1.12
CA ALA A 87 -18.86 3.61 -0.94
C ALA A 87 -19.44 3.67 0.48
N GLY A 88 -18.59 3.76 1.50
CA GLY A 88 -19.01 3.89 2.89
C GLY A 88 -19.84 5.16 3.12
N LEU A 89 -19.41 6.29 2.58
CA LEU A 89 -20.17 7.55 2.65
C LEU A 89 -21.54 7.44 1.98
N ALA A 90 -21.63 6.80 0.81
CA ALA A 90 -22.89 6.60 0.11
C ALA A 90 -23.86 5.72 0.92
N VAL A 91 -23.36 4.64 1.51
CA VAL A 91 -24.16 3.73 2.36
C VAL A 91 -24.65 4.43 3.61
N LEU A 92 -23.77 5.11 4.35
CA LEU A 92 -24.13 5.82 5.58
C LEU A 92 -25.18 6.90 5.33
N ARG A 93 -25.03 7.65 4.23
CA ARG A 93 -26.01 8.64 3.80
C ARG A 93 -27.37 8.03 3.46
N SER A 94 -27.41 6.81 2.93
CA SER A 94 -28.66 6.12 2.60
C SER A 94 -29.41 5.55 3.81
N MET A 95 -28.71 5.34 4.93
CA MET A 95 -29.25 4.71 6.14
C MET A 95 -29.52 5.71 7.27
N ASP A 96 -29.26 7.01 7.06
CA ASP A 96 -29.28 8.05 8.11
C ASP A 96 -28.44 7.69 9.36
N VAL A 97 -27.35 6.93 9.16
CA VAL A 97 -26.45 6.49 10.22
C VAL A 97 -25.28 7.47 10.35
N THR A 98 -25.01 7.93 11.57
CA THR A 98 -23.86 8.78 11.89
C THR A 98 -22.59 7.96 12.05
N LEU A 99 -21.46 8.53 11.62
CA LEU A 99 -20.15 7.92 11.80
C LEU A 99 -19.70 8.02 13.27
N PRO A 100 -19.22 6.94 13.89
CA PRO A 100 -18.76 6.97 15.28
C PRO A 100 -17.52 7.87 15.45
N SER A 101 -16.59 7.86 14.50
CA SER A 101 -15.52 8.88 14.36
C SER A 101 -14.81 8.77 13.01
N ALA A 102 -14.14 9.84 12.58
CA ALA A 102 -13.31 9.83 11.37
C ALA A 102 -12.15 8.81 11.47
N VAL A 103 -11.60 8.61 12.67
CA VAL A 103 -10.52 7.63 12.92
C VAL A 103 -11.02 6.21 12.70
N VAL A 104 -12.17 5.85 13.27
CA VAL A 104 -12.78 4.52 13.10
C VAL A 104 -13.18 4.27 11.65
N ALA A 105 -13.76 5.28 10.99
CA ALA A 105 -14.09 5.20 9.56
C ALA A 105 -12.85 4.91 8.71
N ARG A 106 -11.75 5.63 8.98
CA ARG A 106 -10.48 5.46 8.27
C ARG A 106 -9.86 4.09 8.55
N ALA A 107 -9.92 3.61 9.79
CA ALA A 107 -9.46 2.29 10.18
C ALA A 107 -10.22 1.19 9.42
N GLY A 108 -11.55 1.28 9.36
CA GLY A 108 -12.39 0.35 8.59
C GLY A 108 -12.05 0.37 7.10
N ALA A 109 -11.86 1.56 6.51
CA ALA A 109 -11.46 1.67 5.11
C ALA A 109 -10.11 1.01 4.83
N LEU A 110 -9.11 1.22 5.70
CA LEU A 110 -7.80 0.59 5.57
C LEU A 110 -7.87 -0.93 5.78
N ALA A 111 -8.68 -1.42 6.71
CA ALA A 111 -8.88 -2.85 6.95
C ALA A 111 -9.36 -3.59 5.70
N VAL A 112 -10.11 -2.92 4.82
CA VAL A 112 -10.50 -3.46 3.50
C VAL A 112 -9.42 -3.20 2.44
N ALA A 113 -8.84 -2.00 2.41
CA ALA A 113 -7.90 -1.60 1.36
C ALA A 113 -6.58 -2.37 1.37
N TYR A 114 -6.02 -2.71 2.55
CA TYR A 114 -4.76 -3.46 2.65
C TYR A 114 -4.86 -4.87 2.04
N PRO A 115 -5.89 -5.69 2.37
CA PRO A 115 -6.12 -6.97 1.70
C PRO A 115 -6.32 -6.85 0.19
N VAL A 116 -7.09 -5.85 -0.27
CA VAL A 116 -7.34 -5.61 -1.70
C VAL A 116 -6.03 -5.25 -2.42
N ALA A 117 -5.21 -4.38 -1.84
CA ALA A 117 -3.90 -4.03 -2.35
C ALA A 117 -2.96 -5.25 -2.42
N GLY A 118 -2.96 -6.09 -1.39
CA GLY A 118 -2.25 -7.36 -1.37
C GLY A 118 -2.70 -8.28 -2.49
N ALA A 119 -4.01 -8.48 -2.65
CA ALA A 119 -4.56 -9.29 -3.73
C ALA A 119 -4.18 -8.77 -5.12
N ALA A 120 -4.18 -7.44 -5.32
CA ALA A 120 -3.76 -6.81 -6.56
C ALA A 120 -2.26 -7.03 -6.84
N ALA A 121 -1.40 -6.82 -5.85
CA ALA A 121 0.05 -6.99 -5.98
C ALA A 121 0.47 -8.45 -6.22
N PHE A 122 -0.31 -9.41 -5.72
CA PHE A 122 -0.07 -10.85 -5.89
C PHE A 122 -1.05 -11.52 -6.87
N ARG A 123 -1.72 -10.75 -7.73
CA ARG A 123 -2.75 -11.24 -8.65
C ARG A 123 -2.32 -12.48 -9.43
N ASP A 124 -1.09 -12.52 -9.94
CA ASP A 124 -0.60 -13.66 -10.73
C ASP A 124 -0.39 -14.93 -9.90
N ARG A 125 -0.09 -14.81 -8.61
CA ARG A 125 -0.03 -15.96 -7.70
C ARG A 125 -1.43 -16.43 -7.33
N VAL A 126 -2.34 -15.50 -7.07
CA VAL A 126 -3.75 -15.80 -6.76
C VAL A 126 -4.41 -16.50 -7.95
N ARG A 127 -4.24 -15.96 -9.16
CA ARG A 127 -4.78 -16.55 -10.40
C ARG A 127 -4.26 -17.95 -10.65
N ARG A 128 -2.94 -18.17 -10.51
CA ARG A 128 -2.34 -19.50 -10.66
C ARG A 128 -2.91 -20.51 -9.66
N ARG A 129 -3.08 -20.11 -8.39
CA ARG A 129 -3.69 -20.98 -7.36
C ARG A 129 -5.16 -21.31 -7.66
N LEU A 130 -5.87 -20.40 -8.32
CA LEU A 130 -7.26 -20.59 -8.75
C LEU A 130 -7.41 -21.26 -10.12
N GLY A 131 -6.32 -21.73 -10.74
CA GLY A 131 -6.34 -22.42 -12.03
C GLY A 131 -6.52 -21.53 -13.26
N PHE A 132 -6.44 -20.20 -13.11
CA PHE A 132 -6.54 -19.28 -14.25
C PHE A 132 -5.23 -19.19 -15.02
N ARG A 133 -5.32 -19.26 -16.36
CA ARG A 133 -4.19 -19.10 -17.29
C ARG A 133 -3.59 -17.68 -17.18
N PRO A 134 -2.24 -17.52 -17.20
CA PRO A 134 -1.60 -16.20 -17.17
C PRO A 134 -1.90 -15.40 -18.45
N LEU A 135 -2.14 -14.10 -18.30
CA LEU A 135 -2.53 -13.20 -19.41
C LEU A 135 -1.42 -13.03 -20.46
N ASP A 136 -0.16 -13.19 -20.08
CA ASP A 136 1.00 -13.04 -20.98
C ASP A 136 1.14 -14.22 -21.98
N ALA A 137 0.29 -15.25 -21.90
CA ALA A 137 0.33 -16.38 -22.81
C ALA A 137 -0.22 -16.06 -24.22
N ASP A 138 -1.08 -15.05 -24.34
CA ASP A 138 -1.74 -14.72 -25.61
C ASP A 138 -0.86 -13.85 -26.55
N ASP A 139 0.16 -13.17 -26.01
CA ASP A 139 1.05 -12.31 -26.81
C ASP A 139 2.18 -13.09 -27.51
N ARG A 140 2.47 -14.32 -27.10
CA ARG A 140 3.56 -15.14 -27.69
C ARG A 140 3.12 -16.03 -28.85
N THR A 141 1.82 -16.23 -29.05
CA THR A 141 1.26 -17.06 -30.13
C THR A 141 0.97 -16.26 -31.41
N ARG A 142 1.22 -14.95 -31.42
CA ARG A 142 1.03 -14.05 -32.57
C ARG A 142 2.35 -13.60 -33.24
N ARG A 143 3.44 -14.34 -33.10
CA ARG A 143 4.67 -14.12 -33.89
C ARG A 143 5.07 -15.37 -34.63
#